data_AF-A0A9E5MX87-F1
#
_entry.id   AF-A0A9E5MX87-F1
#
_cell.length_a   1.000
_cell.length_b   1.000
_cell.length_c   1.000
_cell.angle_alpha   90.00
_cell.angle_beta   90.00
_cell.angle_gamma   90.00
#
_symmetry.space_group_name_H-M   'P 1'
#
loop_
_entity.id
_entity.type
_entity.pdbx_description
1 polymer ?
#
loop_
_entity_poly.entity_id
_entity_poly.type
_entity_poly.pdbx_seq_one_letter_code
_entity_poly.pdbx_strand_id
1 'polypeptide(L)'
;FIVRRFTVEREGSVLRSGTQRIGWDAAAGKIRSWTFLSDGTVVDGNWRQEDQAWIEKTNGVLADGKRSSAINFWIPEGEDRWVMKSRYVKVAGTELEDSLVEFQREQSQR
;
A
#
# COMPACT_ATOMS: atom_id res chain seq x y z
N PHE A 1 3.13 -10.74 13.17
CA PHE A 1 3.16 -9.78 12.05
C PHE A 1 2.53 -10.45 10.83
N ILE A 2 2.09 -9.67 9.85
CA ILE A 2 1.48 -10.14 8.59
C ILE A 2 2.48 -9.90 7.46
N VAL A 3 2.52 -10.81 6.48
CA VAL A 3 3.25 -10.62 5.23
C VAL A 3 2.28 -10.81 4.08
N ARG A 4 2.23 -9.84 3.16
CA ARG A 4 1.54 -9.99 1.88
C ARG A 4 2.54 -9.92 0.73
N ARG A 5 2.30 -10.71 -0.30
CA ARG A 5 2.88 -10.54 -1.63
C ARG A 5 1.76 -10.14 -2.57
N PHE A 6 2.06 -9.28 -3.53
CA PHE A 6 1.07 -8.81 -4.50
C PHE A 6 1.73 -8.46 -5.82
N THR A 7 0.93 -8.50 -6.87
CA THR A 7 1.26 -8.02 -8.21
C THR A 7 0.27 -6.91 -8.55
N VAL A 8 0.76 -5.84 -9.18
CA VAL A 8 -0.05 -4.75 -9.70
C VAL A 8 -0.09 -4.89 -11.20
N GLU A 9 -1.30 -5.04 -11.73
CA GLU A 9 -1.54 -5.23 -13.15
C GLU A 9 -2.35 -4.07 -13.71
N ARG A 10 -2.12 -3.75 -14.99
CA ARG A 10 -2.94 -2.82 -15.76
C ARG A 10 -3.04 -3.33 -17.18
N GLU A 11 -4.26 -3.40 -17.70
CA GLU A 11 -4.52 -3.83 -19.09
C GLU A 11 -3.86 -5.18 -19.41
N GLY A 12 -3.89 -6.12 -18.46
CA GLY A 12 -3.30 -7.46 -18.60
C GLY A 12 -1.77 -7.52 -18.51
N SER A 13 -1.10 -6.39 -18.26
CA SER A 13 0.35 -6.33 -18.09
C SER A 13 0.72 -6.13 -16.63
N VAL A 14 1.65 -6.95 -16.13
CA VAL A 14 2.25 -6.74 -14.80
C VAL A 14 3.07 -5.46 -14.83
N LEU A 15 2.61 -4.45 -14.10
CA LEU A 15 3.34 -3.19 -13.96
C LEU A 15 4.48 -3.35 -12.97
N ARG A 16 4.18 -3.89 -11.78
CA ARG A 16 5.12 -4.05 -10.65
C ARG A 16 4.64 -5.17 -9.73
N SER A 17 5.53 -5.72 -8.91
CA SER A 17 5.16 -6.59 -7.79
C SER A 17 5.76 -6.08 -6.49
N GLY A 18 5.29 -6.59 -5.37
CA GLY A 18 5.78 -6.14 -4.07
C GLY A 18 5.53 -7.12 -2.94
N THR A 19 6.32 -6.93 -1.88
CA THR A 19 6.10 -7.57 -0.57
C THR A 19 5.87 -6.48 0.46
N GLN A 20 4.85 -6.64 1.30
CA GLN A 20 4.62 -5.77 2.44
C GLN A 20 4.62 -6.59 3.73
N ARG A 21 5.30 -6.06 4.75
CA ARG A 21 5.28 -6.57 6.13
C ARG A 21 4.54 -5.58 7.00
N ILE A 22 3.56 -6.05 7.78
CA ILE A 22 2.73 -5.23 8.65
C ILE A 22 2.84 -5.78 10.08
N GLY A 23 3.08 -4.92 11.07
CA GLY A 23 3.25 -5.34 12.45
C GLY A 23 2.79 -4.28 13.45
N TRP A 24 2.59 -4.71 14.69
CA TRP A 24 2.35 -3.82 15.83
C TRP A 24 3.68 -3.25 16.31
N ASP A 25 3.76 -1.92 16.40
CA ASP A 25 4.84 -1.21 17.06
C ASP A 25 4.40 -0.86 18.49
N ALA A 26 4.86 -1.66 19.44
CA ALA A 26 4.52 -1.47 20.85
C ALA A 26 5.08 -0.16 21.43
N ALA A 27 6.22 0.33 20.94
CA ALA A 27 6.84 1.54 21.46
C ALA A 27 6.04 2.80 21.08
N ALA A 28 5.47 2.84 19.88
CA ALA A 28 4.65 3.96 19.42
C ALA A 28 3.13 3.70 19.49
N GLY A 29 2.70 2.53 19.98
CA GLY A 29 1.29 2.18 20.17
C GLY A 29 0.46 2.18 18.88
N LYS A 30 1.04 1.74 17.76
CA LYS A 30 0.38 1.78 16.44
C LYS A 30 0.84 0.65 15.51
N ILE A 31 0.06 0.40 14.47
CA ILE A 31 0.44 -0.53 13.41
C ILE A 31 1.37 0.18 12.42
N ARG A 32 2.48 -0.47 12.05
CA ARG A 32 3.43 -0.02 11.03
C ARG A 32 3.58 -1.03 9.90
N SER A 33 3.87 -0.55 8.70
CA SER A 33 4.19 -1.37 7.54
C SER A 33 5.51 -0.95 6.89
N TRP A 34 6.12 -1.90 6.18
CA TRP A 34 7.14 -1.66 5.18
C TRP A 34 6.76 -2.40 3.91
N THR A 35 6.77 -1.70 2.78
CA THR A 35 6.53 -2.24 1.45
C THR A 35 7.80 -2.12 0.62
N PHE A 36 8.17 -3.21 -0.05
CA PHE A 36 9.29 -3.28 -0.97
C PHE A 36 8.73 -3.67 -2.34
N LEU A 37 8.87 -2.79 -3.33
CA LEU A 37 8.45 -3.06 -4.70
C LEU A 37 9.61 -3.61 -5.54
N SER A 38 9.28 -4.35 -6.58
CA SER A 38 10.23 -4.98 -7.50
C SER A 38 11.11 -4.00 -8.27
N ASP A 39 10.69 -2.73 -8.38
CA ASP A 39 11.46 -1.67 -9.03
C ASP A 39 12.52 -1.03 -8.11
N GLY A 40 12.60 -1.46 -6.84
CA GLY A 40 13.51 -0.88 -5.83
C GLY A 40 12.87 0.19 -4.94
N THR A 41 11.59 0.52 -5.14
CA THR A 41 10.86 1.45 -4.27
C THR A 41 10.67 0.85 -2.88
N VAL A 42 10.92 1.65 -1.84
CA VAL A 42 10.69 1.29 -0.43
C VAL A 42 9.72 2.29 0.19
N VAL A 43 8.71 1.79 0.90
CA VAL A 43 7.66 2.61 1.52
C VAL A 43 7.45 2.18 2.97
N ASP A 44 7.46 3.11 3.92
CA ASP A 44 6.96 2.90 5.28
C ASP A 44 5.52 3.42 5.41
N GLY A 45 4.72 2.76 6.24
CA GLY A 45 3.33 3.13 6.48
C GLY A 45 2.96 3.11 7.95
N ASN A 46 2.14 4.06 8.37
CA ASN A 46 1.49 4.08 9.69
C ASN A 46 -0.01 3.91 9.51
N TRP A 47 -0.59 2.97 10.24
CA TRP A 47 -1.98 2.57 10.07
C TRP A 47 -2.84 3.00 11.25
N ARG A 48 -4.09 3.35 10.95
CA ARG A 48 -5.16 3.50 11.93
C ARG A 48 -6.45 2.96 11.33
N GLN A 49 -7.33 2.45 12.18
CA GLN A 49 -8.67 2.06 11.77
C GLN A 49 -9.61 3.26 11.89
N GLU A 50 -10.52 3.42 10.94
CA GLU A 50 -11.63 4.37 10.99
C GLU A 50 -12.86 3.66 10.43
N ASP A 51 -13.84 3.41 11.31
CA ASP A 51 -15.01 2.57 11.04
C ASP A 51 -14.63 1.20 10.45
N GLN A 52 -15.10 0.90 9.24
CA GLN A 52 -14.82 -0.33 8.50
C GLN A 52 -13.57 -0.23 7.62
N ALA A 53 -12.94 0.95 7.53
CA ALA A 53 -11.79 1.20 6.67
C ALA A 53 -10.49 1.26 7.47
N TRP A 54 -9.39 0.98 6.78
CA TRP A 54 -8.04 1.21 7.27
C TRP A 54 -7.42 2.39 6.54
N ILE A 55 -6.75 3.27 7.28
CA ILE A 55 -6.07 4.43 6.72
C ILE A 55 -4.58 4.27 6.96
N GLU A 56 -3.81 4.23 5.88
CA GLU A 56 -2.36 4.12 5.87
C GLU A 56 -1.76 5.45 5.41
N LYS A 57 -1.01 6.13 6.28
CA LYS A 57 -0.17 7.27 5.88
C LYS A 57 1.21 6.76 5.53
N THR A 58 1.68 7.05 4.32
CA THR A 58 2.91 6.50 3.78
C THR A 58 3.97 7.57 3.49
N ASN A 59 5.22 7.18 3.66
CA ASN A 59 6.39 7.86 3.09
C ASN A 59 7.20 6.83 2.31
N GLY A 60 7.75 7.22 1.18
CA GLY A 60 8.51 6.33 0.32
C GLY A 60 9.72 6.97 -0.32
N VAL A 61 10.61 6.11 -0.80
CA VAL A 61 11.73 6.42 -1.68
C VAL A 61 11.55 5.57 -2.92
N LEU A 62 11.34 6.24 -4.06
CA LEU A 62 11.19 5.59 -5.36
C LEU A 62 12.54 5.07 -5.86
N ALA A 63 12.51 4.22 -6.89
CA ALA A 63 13.69 3.66 -7.54
C ALA A 63 14.74 4.71 -7.98
N ASP A 64 14.28 5.91 -8.37
CA ASP A 64 15.12 7.03 -8.79
C ASP A 64 15.58 7.93 -7.63
N GLY A 65 15.33 7.52 -6.37
CA GLY A 65 15.69 8.25 -5.16
C GLY A 65 14.72 9.38 -4.79
N LYS A 66 13.68 9.64 -5.59
CA LYS A 66 12.68 10.66 -5.25
C LYS A 66 11.86 10.24 -4.04
N ARG A 67 11.55 11.19 -3.17
CA ARG A 67 10.63 10.98 -2.05
C ARG A 67 9.18 10.97 -2.54
N SER A 68 8.39 10.09 -1.94
CA SER A 68 6.94 10.05 -2.13
C SER A 68 6.19 10.03 -0.79
N SER A 69 4.92 10.44 -0.82
CA SER A 69 4.00 10.28 0.32
C SER A 69 2.57 10.17 -0.19
N ALA A 70 1.72 9.44 0.53
CA ALA A 70 0.29 9.32 0.22
C ALA A 70 -0.52 8.98 1.47
N ILE A 71 -1.83 9.23 1.41
CA ILE A 71 -2.81 8.66 2.34
C ILE A 71 -3.64 7.62 1.58
N ASN A 72 -3.51 6.36 1.97
CA ASN A 72 -4.23 5.24 1.36
C ASN A 72 -5.41 4.85 2.24
N PHE A 73 -6.61 4.84 1.65
CA PHE A 73 -7.83 4.37 2.27
C PHE A 73 -8.11 2.95 1.76
N TRP A 74 -8.04 1.98 2.64
CA TRP A 74 -8.28 0.56 2.39
C TRP A 74 -9.69 0.21 2.83
N ILE A 75 -10.56 -0.02 1.86
CA ILE A 75 -12.00 -0.25 2.06
C ILE A 75 -12.31 -1.70 1.69
N PRO A 76 -12.87 -2.52 2.61
CA PRO A 76 -13.25 -3.88 2.29
C PRO A 76 -14.49 -3.92 1.39
N GLU A 77 -14.50 -4.80 0.39
CA GLU A 77 -15.61 -5.03 -0.55
C GLU A 77 -16.02 -6.51 -0.63
N GLY A 78 -16.28 -7.08 0.55
CA GLY A 78 -16.54 -8.50 0.76
C GLY A 78 -15.38 -9.18 1.47
N GLU A 79 -15.34 -10.51 1.44
CA GLU A 79 -14.36 -11.29 2.22
C GLU A 79 -12.94 -11.24 1.63
N ASP A 80 -12.84 -11.24 0.30
CA ASP A 80 -11.58 -11.42 -0.43
C ASP A 80 -11.20 -10.22 -1.32
N ARG A 81 -11.92 -9.09 -1.21
CA ARG A 81 -11.70 -7.91 -2.03
C ARG A 81 -11.53 -6.64 -1.20
N TRP A 82 -10.62 -5.80 -1.66
CA TRP A 82 -10.32 -4.52 -1.05
C TRP A 82 -10.13 -3.46 -2.14
N VAL A 83 -10.57 -2.25 -1.88
CA VAL A 83 -10.25 -1.09 -2.70
C VAL A 83 -9.29 -0.20 -1.93
N MET A 84 -8.15 0.12 -2.55
CA MET A 84 -7.24 1.13 -2.08
C MET A 84 -7.46 2.42 -2.86
N LYS A 85 -7.89 3.48 -2.17
CA LYS A 85 -7.96 4.83 -2.73
C LYS A 85 -6.80 5.65 -2.20
N SER A 86 -5.92 6.12 -3.07
CA SER A 86 -4.79 6.96 -2.69
C SER A 86 -5.16 8.42 -2.87
N ARG A 87 -4.94 9.23 -1.82
CA ARG A 87 -5.16 10.68 -1.81
C ARG A 87 -3.90 11.44 -1.40
N TYR A 88 -3.83 12.72 -1.76
CA TYR A 88 -2.70 13.61 -1.42
C TYR A 88 -1.35 13.00 -1.81
N VAL A 89 -1.33 12.34 -2.96
CA VAL A 89 -0.14 11.67 -3.47
C VAL A 89 0.86 12.75 -3.86
N LYS A 90 2.06 12.70 -3.28
CA LYS A 90 3.15 13.62 -3.63
C LYS A 90 4.37 12.84 -4.06
N VAL A 91 5.01 13.27 -5.13
CA VAL A 91 6.29 12.74 -5.63
C VAL A 91 7.21 13.92 -5.92
N ALA A 92 8.39 13.94 -5.29
CA ALA A 92 9.34 15.04 -5.42
C ALA A 92 8.73 16.44 -5.20
N GLY A 93 7.74 16.56 -4.32
CA GLY A 93 7.04 17.81 -4.01
C GLY A 93 5.87 18.13 -4.94
N THR A 94 5.72 17.44 -6.07
CA THR A 94 4.59 17.58 -6.97
C THR A 94 3.42 16.73 -6.48
N GLU A 95 2.24 17.35 -6.35
CA GLU A 95 1.00 16.65 -6.06
C GLU A 95 0.46 15.98 -7.33
N LEU A 96 0.04 14.72 -7.19
CA LEU A 96 -0.50 13.91 -8.27
C LEU A 96 -1.99 13.69 -8.04
N GLU A 97 -2.69 13.32 -9.11
CA GLU A 97 -4.10 12.96 -9.03
C GLU A 97 -4.33 11.74 -8.14
N ASP A 98 -5.53 11.69 -7.58
CA ASP A 98 -5.99 10.56 -6.80
C ASP A 98 -6.08 9.30 -7.65
N SER A 99 -5.79 8.14 -7.05
CA SER A 99 -5.82 6.85 -7.76
C SER A 99 -6.61 5.81 -6.99
N LEU A 100 -7.12 4.83 -7.73
CA LEU A 100 -7.85 3.68 -7.20
C LEU A 100 -7.17 2.39 -7.68
N VAL A 101 -6.94 1.47 -6.75
CA VAL A 101 -6.42 0.13 -7.04
C VAL A 101 -7.32 -0.89 -6.36
N GLU A 102 -7.80 -1.85 -7.13
CA GLU A 102 -8.57 -2.98 -6.61
C GLU A 102 -7.61 -4.13 -6.28
N PHE A 103 -7.81 -4.72 -5.12
CA PHE A 103 -7.08 -5.89 -4.64
C PHE A 103 -8.04 -7.05 -4.49
N GLN A 104 -7.69 -8.17 -5.11
CA GLN A 104 -8.36 -9.44 -4.91
C GLN A 104 -7.36 -10.43 -4.30
N ARG A 105 -7.78 -11.15 -3.26
CA ARG A 105 -6.98 -12.24 -2.71
C ARG A 105 -6.87 -13.35 -3.76
N GLU A 106 -5.64 -13.65 -4.15
CA GLU A 106 -5.36 -14.84 -4.94
C GLU A 106 -5.49 -16.08 -4.04
N GLN A 107 -6.48 -16.93 -4.32
CA GLN A 107 -6.61 -18.20 -3.62
C GLN A 107 -5.59 -19.18 -4.24
N SER A 108 -4.57 -19.57 -3.46
CA SER A 108 -3.62 -20.60 -3.90
C SER A 108 -4.40 -21.88 -4.20
N GLN A 109 -4.33 -22.36 -5.44
CA GLN A 109 -4.68 -23.75 -5.72
C GLN A 109 -3.74 -24.62 -4.86
N ARG A 110 -4.34 -25.47 -4.03
CA ARG A 110 -3.60 -26.51 -3.30
C ARG A 110 -3.25 -27.65 -4.24
#